data_AF-A0A060BT63-F1
#
_entry.id   AF-A0A060BT63-F1
#
_cell.length_a   1.000
_cell.length_b   1.000
_cell.length_c   1.000
_cell.angle_alpha   90.00
_cell.angle_beta   90.00
_cell.angle_gamma   90.00
#
_symmetry.space_group_name_H-M   'P 1'
#
loop_
_entity.id
_entity.type
_entity.pdbx_description
1 polymer ?
#
loop_
_entity_poly.entity_id
_entity_poly.type
_entity_poly.pdbx_seq_one_letter_code
_entity_poly.pdbx_strand_id
1 'polypeptide(L)'
;MVVVETADAVLVADKRRVQDVKHIVERLKAEGRSESRSQRQVFRPWGWYDSIDHGERYQVKHIMVEPGGKLSVQMHFHRAEHWVVVSGTARVTRNDETFLLTENQSAYIPS
;
A
#
# COMPACT_ATOMS: atom_id res chain seq x y z
N MET A 1 -25.84 -15.32 -10.73
CA MET A 1 -24.40 -15.09 -10.52
C MET A 1 -24.20 -13.79 -9.77
N VAL A 2 -23.39 -13.81 -8.73
CA VAL A 2 -22.91 -12.66 -7.98
C VAL A 2 -21.39 -12.73 -8.04
N VAL A 3 -20.77 -11.67 -8.54
CA VAL A 3 -19.32 -11.50 -8.55
C VAL A 3 -19.01 -10.40 -7.54
N VAL A 4 -18.22 -10.73 -6.52
CA VAL A 4 -17.71 -9.75 -5.56
C VAL A 4 -16.21 -9.66 -5.78
N GLU A 5 -15.76 -8.51 -6.24
CA GLU A 5 -14.35 -8.19 -6.40
C GLU A 5 -13.90 -7.33 -5.22
N THR A 6 -12.79 -7.75 -4.62
CA THR A 6 -12.02 -6.96 -3.65
C THR A 6 -10.58 -6.91 -4.16
N ALA A 7 -9.77 -5.98 -3.65
CA ALA A 7 -8.38 -5.83 -4.07
C ALA A 7 -7.56 -7.13 -3.98
N ASP A 8 -7.92 -8.02 -3.05
CA ASP A 8 -7.14 -9.22 -2.73
C ASP A 8 -7.84 -10.54 -3.10
N ALA A 9 -9.08 -10.49 -3.60
CA ALA A 9 -9.84 -11.68 -3.95
C ALA A 9 -11.05 -11.38 -4.86
N VAL A 10 -11.32 -12.32 -5.77
CA VAL A 10 -12.57 -12.38 -6.55
C VAL A 10 -13.38 -13.58 -6.09
N LEU A 11 -14.61 -13.33 -5.64
CA LEU A 11 -15.59 -14.36 -5.32
C LEU A 11 -16.66 -14.42 -6.41
N VAL A 12 -16.84 -15.60 -7.00
CA VAL A 12 -17.93 -15.88 -7.95
C VAL A 12 -18.88 -16.88 -7.32
N ALA A 13 -20.13 -16.49 -7.08
CA ALA A 13 -21.15 -17.32 -6.46
C ALA A 13 -22.47 -17.30 -7.23
N ASP A 14 -23.29 -18.35 -7.05
CA ASP A 14 -24.66 -18.36 -7.59
C ASP A 14 -25.58 -17.44 -6.75
N LYS A 15 -26.53 -16.76 -7.40
CA LYS A 15 -27.41 -15.78 -6.74
C LYS A 15 -28.32 -16.42 -5.68
N ARG A 16 -28.54 -17.74 -5.76
CA ARG A 16 -29.32 -18.53 -4.79
C ARG A 16 -28.54 -18.90 -3.53
N ARG A 17 -27.22 -18.71 -3.50
CA ARG A 17 -26.30 -19.10 -2.40
C ARG A 17 -25.57 -17.91 -1.77
N VAL A 18 -26.15 -16.71 -1.88
CA VAL A 18 -25.55 -15.47 -1.33
C VAL A 18 -25.40 -15.53 0.20
N GLN A 19 -26.26 -16.26 0.91
CA GLN A 19 -26.16 -16.47 2.36
C GLN A 19 -24.89 -17.24 2.75
N ASP A 20 -24.41 -18.17 1.92
CA ASP A 20 -23.21 -18.97 2.18
C ASP A 20 -21.92 -18.13 2.13
N VAL A 21 -21.95 -17.00 1.40
CA VAL A 21 -20.82 -16.05 1.35
C VAL A 21 -20.54 -15.48 2.74
N LYS A 22 -21.58 -15.15 3.50
CA LYS A 22 -21.44 -14.62 4.86
C LYS A 22 -20.75 -15.65 5.77
N HIS A 23 -21.13 -16.92 5.65
CA HIS A 23 -20.55 -18.01 6.42
C HIS A 23 -19.07 -18.24 6.08
N ILE A 24 -18.70 -18.11 4.80
CA ILE A 24 -17.29 -18.20 4.36
C ILE A 24 -16.47 -17.04 4.93
N VAL A 25 -16.99 -15.81 4.87
CA VAL A 25 -16.31 -14.62 5.43
C VAL A 25 -16.16 -14.73 6.94
N GLU A 26 -17.19 -15.20 7.65
CA GLU A 26 -17.13 -15.43 9.10
C GLU A 26 -16.13 -16.51 9.47
N ARG A 27 -16.05 -17.60 8.71
CA ARG A 27 -15.04 -18.65 8.90
C ARG A 27 -13.62 -18.13 8.64
N LEU A 28 -13.39 -17.40 7.56
CA LEU A 28 -12.08 -16.81 7.25
C LEU A 28 -11.62 -15.82 8.34
N LYS A 29 -12.56 -15.05 8.91
CA LYS A 29 -12.29 -14.18 10.07
C LYS A 29 -11.96 -14.99 11.33
N ALA A 30 -12.71 -16.05 11.61
CA ALA A 30 -12.51 -16.91 12.77
C ALA A 30 -11.17 -17.67 12.71
N GLU A 31 -10.72 -18.04 11.52
CA GLU A 31 -9.43 -18.71 11.27
C GLU A 31 -8.23 -17.73 11.33
N GLY A 32 -8.46 -16.43 11.57
CA GLY A 32 -7.39 -15.44 11.69
C GLY A 32 -6.60 -15.20 10.40
N ARG A 33 -7.14 -15.64 9.26
CA ARG A 33 -6.48 -15.58 7.95
C ARG A 33 -6.34 -14.14 7.47
N SER A 34 -5.15 -13.80 6.97
CA SER A 34 -4.76 -12.46 6.51
C SER A 34 -5.65 -11.92 5.39
N GLU A 35 -6.27 -12.81 4.61
CA GLU A 35 -7.22 -12.52 3.53
C GLU A 35 -8.46 -11.76 4.05
N SER A 36 -8.77 -11.85 5.34
CA SER A 36 -9.84 -11.06 6.00
C SER A 36 -9.35 -9.76 6.65
N ARG A 37 -8.02 -9.59 6.77
CA ARG A 37 -7.34 -8.53 7.53
C ARG A 37 -6.67 -7.47 6.67
N SER A 38 -6.72 -7.60 5.35
CA SER A 38 -6.22 -6.58 4.43
C SER A 38 -7.15 -5.37 4.43
N GLN A 39 -7.06 -4.55 5.49
CA GLN A 39 -7.48 -3.15 5.46
C GLN A 39 -6.21 -2.31 5.32
N ARG A 40 -5.94 -1.82 4.10
CA ARG A 40 -6.59 -0.68 3.43
C ARG A 40 -6.08 0.64 4.02
N GLN A 41 -5.08 1.22 3.37
CA GLN A 41 -4.90 2.67 3.24
C GLN A 41 -5.01 3.49 4.55
N VAL A 42 -3.87 3.87 5.13
CA VAL A 42 -3.80 4.78 6.26
C VAL A 42 -3.71 6.23 5.78
N PHE A 43 -4.71 7.02 6.15
CA PHE A 43 -4.76 8.45 5.83
C PHE A 43 -3.92 9.29 6.80
N ARG A 44 -3.27 10.31 6.23
CA ARG A 44 -2.39 11.27 6.90
C ARG A 44 -2.68 12.68 6.35
N PRO A 45 -2.25 13.75 7.05
CA PRO A 45 -2.48 15.12 6.56
C PRO A 45 -1.83 15.47 5.21
N TRP A 46 -0.90 14.63 4.72
CA TRP A 46 -0.25 14.79 3.41
C TRP A 46 -0.82 13.88 2.32
N GLY A 47 -1.81 13.03 2.63
CA GLY A 47 -2.35 12.02 1.72
C GLY A 47 -2.55 10.67 2.42
N TRP A 48 -2.02 9.59 1.85
CA TRP A 48 -2.18 8.26 2.45
C TRP A 48 -1.06 7.29 2.04
N TYR A 49 -0.91 6.20 2.80
CA TYR A 49 -0.11 5.06 2.38
C TYR A 49 -0.88 3.75 2.52
N ASP A 50 -0.57 2.79 1.66
CA ASP A 50 -1.05 1.43 1.71
C ASP A 50 0.14 0.46 1.77
N SER A 51 0.05 -0.57 2.61
CA SER A 51 1.10 -1.60 2.73
C SER A 51 0.75 -2.73 1.77
N ILE A 52 1.46 -2.82 0.64
CA ILE A 52 1.14 -3.80 -0.41
C ILE A 52 1.72 -5.16 -0.08
N ASP A 53 2.97 -5.20 0.39
CA ASP A 53 3.67 -6.45 0.66
C ASP A 53 4.70 -6.27 1.77
N HIS A 54 5.04 -7.35 2.47
CA HIS A 54 6.08 -7.37 3.48
C HIS A 54 6.68 -8.77 3.63
N GLY A 55 7.97 -8.81 3.92
CA GLY A 55 8.69 -10.04 4.24
C GLY A 55 9.67 -9.83 5.37
N GLU A 56 10.46 -10.86 5.69
CA GLU A 56 11.42 -10.83 6.79
C GLU A 56 12.42 -9.65 6.69
N ARG A 57 12.77 -9.25 5.45
CA ARG A 57 13.79 -8.23 5.17
C ARG A 57 13.30 -7.02 4.39
N TYR A 58 12.01 -6.91 4.12
CA TYR A 58 11.48 -5.82 3.28
C TYR A 58 10.05 -5.43 3.64
N GLN A 59 9.69 -4.20 3.27
CA GLN A 59 8.32 -3.72 3.26
C GLN A 59 8.11 -2.90 1.99
N VAL A 60 6.97 -3.10 1.33
CA VAL A 60 6.55 -2.35 0.14
C VAL A 60 5.33 -1.53 0.49
N LYS A 61 5.40 -0.22 0.23
CA LYS A 61 4.29 0.70 0.46
C LYS A 61 3.98 1.48 -0.81
N HIS A 62 2.69 1.62 -1.10
CA HIS A 62 2.19 2.60 -2.05
C HIS A 62 1.82 3.86 -1.30
N ILE A 63 2.39 5.00 -1.69
CA ILE A 63 2.19 6.26 -0.99
C ILE A 63 1.65 7.30 -1.98
N MET A 64 0.51 7.90 -1.66
CA MET A 64 -0.01 9.07 -2.33
C MET A 64 0.25 10.30 -1.48
N VAL A 65 0.97 11.26 -2.05
CA VAL A 65 1.16 12.57 -1.46
C VAL A 65 0.31 13.56 -2.25
N GLU A 66 -0.64 14.21 -1.59
CA GLU A 66 -1.47 15.24 -2.19
C GLU A 66 -0.61 16.46 -2.58
N PRO A 67 -1.03 17.26 -3.58
CA PRO A 67 -0.32 18.47 -3.95
C PRO A 67 -0.05 19.38 -2.74
N GLY A 68 1.21 19.75 -2.52
CA GLY A 68 1.64 20.54 -1.36
C GLY A 68 1.86 19.75 -0.07
N GLY A 69 1.45 18.48 -0.03
CA GLY A 69 1.77 17.54 1.05
C GLY A 69 3.27 17.24 1.10
N LYS A 70 3.75 16.89 2.29
CA LYS A 70 5.15 16.48 2.50
C LYS A 70 5.27 15.38 3.54
N LEU A 71 6.18 14.46 3.27
CA LEU A 71 6.68 13.51 4.26
C LEU A 71 7.73 14.21 5.13
N SER A 72 7.89 13.76 6.37
CA SER A 72 8.99 14.21 7.23
C SER A 72 10.31 13.60 6.74
N VAL A 73 11.41 14.36 6.82
CA VAL A 73 12.75 13.80 6.60
C VAL A 73 13.02 12.74 7.68
N GLN A 74 13.63 11.63 7.28
CA GLN A 74 13.94 10.51 8.15
C GLN A 74 15.41 10.14 7.98
N MET A 75 16.05 9.73 9.07
CA MET A 75 17.40 9.15 9.08
C MET A 75 17.31 7.71 9.57
N HIS A 76 18.09 6.81 8.98
CA HIS A 76 18.07 5.39 9.30
C HIS A 76 19.43 4.71 9.06
N PHE A 77 19.84 3.81 9.97
CA PHE A 77 21.12 3.09 9.87
C PHE A 77 21.01 1.62 9.43
N HIS A 78 19.80 1.06 9.45
CA HIS A 78 19.57 -0.39 9.29
C HIS A 78 18.61 -0.73 8.15
N ARG A 79 18.27 0.26 7.32
CA ARG A 79 17.46 0.05 6.13
C ARG A 79 18.01 0.89 4.99
N ALA A 80 17.83 0.39 3.79
CA ALA A 80 17.90 1.20 2.60
C ALA A 80 16.48 1.32 2.03
N GLU A 81 16.22 2.40 1.33
CA GLU A 81 14.91 2.65 0.71
C GLU A 81 15.06 2.84 -0.80
N HIS A 82 14.12 2.31 -1.56
CA HIS A 82 14.00 2.59 -2.99
C HIS A 82 12.62 3.17 -3.26
N TRP A 83 12.61 4.39 -3.80
CA TRP A 83 11.41 5.16 -4.10
C TRP A 83 11.25 5.31 -5.61
N VAL A 84 10.07 5.04 -6.13
CA VAL A 84 9.73 5.24 -7.56
C VAL A 84 8.50 6.13 -7.64
N VAL A 85 8.54 7.15 -8.50
CA VAL A 85 7.37 7.98 -8.79
C VAL A 85 6.50 7.23 -9.80
N VAL A 86 5.37 6.69 -9.33
CA VAL A 86 4.42 5.96 -10.20
C VAL A 86 3.61 6.92 -11.06
N SER A 87 3.20 8.08 -10.53
CA SER A 87 2.56 9.14 -11.29
C SER A 87 2.81 10.52 -10.67
N GLY A 88 2.77 11.57 -11.48
CA GLY A 88 2.97 12.95 -11.08
C GLY A 88 4.44 13.37 -10.97
N THR A 89 4.73 14.29 -10.06
CA THR A 89 6.07 14.84 -9.84
C THR A 89 6.31 15.08 -8.36
N ALA A 90 7.47 14.65 -7.86
CA ALA A 90 7.86 14.78 -6.47
C ALA A 90 9.15 15.60 -6.35
N ARG A 91 9.23 16.46 -5.33
CA ARG A 91 10.49 17.06 -4.89
C ARG A 91 11.10 16.17 -3.82
N VAL A 92 12.27 15.61 -4.10
CA VAL A 92 12.98 14.70 -3.20
C VAL A 92 14.18 15.41 -2.62
N THR A 93 14.39 15.25 -1.31
CA THR A 93 15.61 15.71 -0.62
C THR A 93 16.35 14.51 -0.09
N ARG A 94 17.61 14.38 -0.47
CA ARG A 94 18.53 13.33 -0.02
C ARG A 94 19.80 14.01 0.46
N ASN A 95 20.08 13.94 1.75
CA ASN A 95 21.14 14.70 2.41
C ASN A 95 21.00 16.20 2.08
N ASP A 96 22.02 16.82 1.49
CA ASP A 96 22.04 18.23 1.11
C ASP A 96 21.52 18.49 -0.32
N GLU A 97 21.14 17.44 -1.05
CA GLU A 97 20.66 17.56 -2.43
C GLU A 97 19.13 17.56 -2.47
N THR A 98 18.55 18.52 -3.20
CA THR A 98 17.13 18.55 -3.53
C THR A 98 16.94 18.55 -5.04
N PHE A 99 16.15 17.61 -5.55
CA PHE A 99 15.88 17.46 -6.99
C PHE A 99 14.43 17.06 -7.24
N LEU A 100 13.98 17.19 -8.49
CA LEU A 100 12.65 16.76 -8.92
C LEU A 100 12.75 15.37 -9.56
N LEU A 101 11.78 14.52 -9.23
CA LEU A 101 11.53 13.25 -9.92
C LEU A 101 10.15 13.29 -10.57
N THR A 102 10.07 12.85 -11.81
CA THR A 102 8.83 12.64 -12.56
C THR A 102 8.51 11.15 -12.67
N GLU A 103 7.39 10.81 -13.30
CA GLU A 103 6.95 9.43 -13.54
C GLU A 103 8.08 8.52 -14.05
N ASN A 104 8.11 7.30 -13.51
CA ASN A 104 9.11 6.25 -13.74
C ASN A 104 10.56 6.59 -13.32
N GLN A 105 10.80 7.75 -12.73
CA GLN A 105 12.10 8.05 -12.11
C GLN A 105 12.13 7.58 -10.65
N SER A 106 13.34 7.37 -10.12
CA SER A 106 13.53 6.77 -8.81
C SER A 106 14.68 7.39 -8.02
N ALA A 107 14.64 7.21 -6.70
CA ALA A 107 15.73 7.53 -5.80
C ALA A 107 16.03 6.33 -4.90
N TYR A 108 17.31 6.02 -4.75
CA TYR A 108 17.83 5.08 -3.75
C TYR A 108 18.42 5.86 -2.57
N ILE A 109 17.99 5.50 -1.37
CA ILE A 109 18.44 6.08 -0.11
C ILE A 109 19.20 4.99 0.66
N PRO A 110 20.54 5.05 0.70
CA PRO A 110 21.34 4.08 1.47
C PRO A 110 21.18 4.31 2.99
N SER A 111 21.64 3.34 3.78
CA SER A 111 21.84 3.51 5.23
C SER A 111 22.97 4.47 5.57
#